data_AF-A0A661P125-F1
#
_entry.id   AF-A0A661P125-F1
#
_cell.length_a   1.000
_cell.length_b   1.000
_cell.length_c   1.000
_cell.angle_alpha   90.00
_cell.angle_beta   90.00
_cell.angle_gamma   90.00
#
_symmetry.space_group_name_H-M   'P 1'
#
loop_
_entity.id
_entity.type
_entity.pdbx_description
1 polymer ?
#
loop_
_entity_poly.entity_id
_entity_poly.type
_entity_poly.pdbx_seq_one_letter_code
_entity_poly.pdbx_strand_id
1 'polypeptide(L)'
;TGEQAYRLDRLLLQLRSSGALQNVLGVVVGDLHGCRPGGRGRYAARAVVERAVAELGVPAVSGASFGHLARNLALPLGVLAELDADRGRLEILEAVVS
;
A
#
# COMPACT_ATOMS: atom_id res chain seq x y z
N THR A 1 0.88 3.26 11.38
CA THR A 1 0.92 4.75 11.44
C THR A 1 2.28 5.19 11.92
N GLY A 2 2.66 6.44 11.68
CA GLY A 2 3.71 7.08 12.49
C GLY A 2 5.13 6.57 12.25
N GLU A 3 5.33 5.71 11.24
CA GLU A 3 6.63 5.15 10.94
C GLU A 3 7.55 6.20 10.29
N GLN A 4 8.85 6.06 10.56
CA GLN A 4 9.86 6.86 9.88
C GLN A 4 10.13 6.28 8.49
N ALA A 5 10.38 7.14 7.51
CA ALA A 5 10.62 6.74 6.11
C ALA A 5 11.67 5.62 5.97
N TYR A 6 12.76 5.65 6.73
CA TYR A 6 13.81 4.61 6.67
C TYR A 6 13.32 3.23 7.15
N ARG A 7 12.34 3.20 8.08
CA ARG A 7 11.77 1.93 8.56
C ARG A 7 10.84 1.35 7.52
N LEU A 8 10.04 2.19 6.87
CA LEU A 8 9.19 1.78 5.75
C LEU A 8 10.04 1.18 4.63
N ASP A 9 11.13 1.85 4.25
CA ASP A 9 12.06 1.35 3.23
C ASP A 9 12.59 -0.04 3.58
N ARG A 10 13.07 -0.21 4.82
CA ARG A 10 13.57 -1.50 5.31
C ARG A 10 12.51 -2.60 5.31
N LEU A 11 11.27 -2.29 5.71
CA LEU A 11 10.16 -3.25 5.72
C LEU A 11 9.78 -3.69 4.29
N LEU A 12 9.70 -2.74 3.36
CA LEU A 12 9.40 -3.02 1.95
C LEU A 12 10.51 -3.85 1.30
N LEU A 13 11.77 -3.52 1.60
CA LEU A 13 12.92 -4.32 1.17
C LEU A 13 12.83 -5.76 1.72
N GLN A 14 12.45 -5.93 2.99
CA GLN A 14 12.30 -7.25 3.58
C GLN A 14 11.19 -8.08 2.90
N LEU A 15 10.02 -7.48 2.66
CA LEU A 15 8.91 -8.16 1.96
C LEU A 15 9.29 -8.58 0.54
N ARG A 16 10.06 -7.73 -0.15
CA ARG A 16 10.58 -8.08 -1.47
C ARG A 16 11.58 -9.22 -1.40
N SER A 17 12.57 -9.12 -0.52
CA SER A 17 13.63 -10.12 -0.38
C SER A 17 13.14 -11.49 0.10
N SER A 18 12.00 -11.55 0.80
CA SER A 18 11.39 -12.82 1.20
C SER A 18 10.63 -13.52 0.07
N GLY A 19 10.45 -12.86 -1.09
CA GLY A 19 9.63 -13.37 -2.18
C GLY A 19 8.13 -13.21 -1.98
N ALA A 20 7.67 -12.61 -0.87
CA ALA A 20 6.25 -12.44 -0.56
C ALA A 20 5.50 -11.61 -1.63
N LEU A 21 6.22 -10.81 -2.42
CA LEU A 21 5.66 -9.95 -3.47
C LEU A 21 5.77 -10.55 -4.88
N GLN A 22 6.27 -11.77 -5.07
CA GLN A 22 6.58 -12.30 -6.42
C GLN A 22 5.35 -12.51 -7.31
N ASN A 23 4.19 -12.81 -6.73
CA ASN A 23 2.98 -13.17 -7.48
C ASN A 23 1.83 -12.18 -7.27
N VAL A 24 2.11 -10.97 -6.77
CA VAL A 24 1.07 -9.96 -6.64
C VAL A 24 0.65 -9.47 -8.03
N LEU A 25 -0.64 -9.26 -8.24
CA LEU A 25 -1.19 -8.75 -9.51
C LEU A 25 -1.49 -7.25 -9.44
N GLY A 26 -1.46 -6.67 -8.25
CA GLY A 26 -1.69 -5.26 -8.02
C GLY A 26 -1.45 -4.89 -6.56
N VAL A 27 -1.23 -3.62 -6.29
CA VAL A 27 -0.95 -3.10 -4.95
C VAL A 27 -1.82 -1.90 -4.65
N VAL A 28 -2.53 -1.93 -3.53
CA VAL A 28 -3.25 -0.76 -3.02
C VAL A 28 -2.61 -0.31 -1.71
N VAL A 29 -2.12 0.92 -1.71
CA VAL A 29 -1.50 1.54 -0.55
C VAL A 29 -2.54 2.42 0.13
N GLY A 30 -2.88 2.07 1.36
CA GLY A 30 -3.71 2.89 2.24
C GLY A 30 -3.03 4.20 2.63
N ASP A 31 -3.74 5.03 3.39
CA ASP A 31 -3.19 6.30 3.85
C ASP A 31 -2.01 6.11 4.81
N LEU A 32 -0.95 6.89 4.57
CA LEU A 32 0.29 6.89 5.37
C LEU A 32 0.23 7.91 6.51
N HIS A 33 -0.91 7.99 7.20
CA HIS A 33 -1.16 8.99 8.24
C HIS A 33 -0.03 9.04 9.26
N GLY A 34 0.43 10.26 9.56
CA GLY A 34 1.47 10.51 10.56
C GLY A 34 2.85 9.93 10.22
N CYS A 35 3.06 9.27 9.08
CA CYS A 35 4.38 8.81 8.67
C CYS A 35 5.27 10.00 8.34
N ARG A 36 6.40 10.12 9.02
CA ARG A 36 7.27 11.31 8.96
C ARG A 36 8.45 11.06 8.02
N PRO A 37 8.95 12.12 7.35
CA PRO A 37 10.29 12.08 6.77
C PRO A 37 11.30 11.63 7.85
N GLY A 38 12.22 10.74 7.50
CA GLY A 38 13.23 10.26 8.45
C GLY A 38 14.37 11.27 8.61
N GLY A 39 14.59 11.79 9.82
CA GLY A 39 15.79 12.58 10.18
C GLY A 39 16.06 13.81 9.28
N ARG A 40 17.34 14.05 8.95
CA ARG A 40 17.78 15.10 7.98
C ARG A 40 17.54 14.69 6.50
N GLY A 41 16.88 13.56 6.26
CA GLY A 41 16.65 13.00 4.93
C GLY A 41 15.51 13.70 4.18
N ARG A 42 15.66 13.78 2.85
CA ARG A 42 14.75 14.52 1.95
C ARG A 42 13.49 13.73 1.55
N TYR A 43 13.45 12.42 1.79
CA TYR A 43 12.40 11.57 1.25
C TYR A 43 11.20 11.44 2.19
N ALA A 44 10.04 11.85 1.70
CA ALA A 44 8.76 11.59 2.36
C ALA A 44 8.47 10.08 2.39
N ALA A 45 7.79 9.61 3.43
CA ALA A 45 7.32 8.23 3.55
C ALA A 45 6.56 7.75 2.29
N ARG A 46 5.77 8.64 1.69
CA ARG A 46 5.08 8.42 0.42
C ARG A 46 6.03 8.06 -0.73
N ALA A 47 7.10 8.83 -0.91
CA ALA A 47 8.07 8.59 -1.99
C ALA A 47 8.79 7.25 -1.85
N VAL A 48 9.07 6.82 -0.62
CA VAL A 48 9.66 5.50 -0.34
C VAL A 48 8.72 4.39 -0.79
N VAL A 49 7.44 4.47 -0.40
CA VAL A 49 6.44 3.46 -0.77
C VAL A 49 6.17 3.47 -2.27
N GLU A 50 6.00 4.64 -2.88
CA GLU A 50 5.77 4.79 -4.32
C GLU A 50 6.92 4.19 -5.14
N ARG A 51 8.16 4.45 -4.75
CA ARG A 51 9.33 3.84 -5.39
C ARG A 51 9.30 2.31 -5.28
N ALA A 52 9.11 1.79 -4.08
CA ALA A 52 9.13 0.34 -3.85
C ALA A 52 8.02 -0.39 -4.61
N VAL A 53 6.84 0.23 -4.71
CA VAL A 53 5.70 -0.31 -5.46
C VAL A 53 5.92 -0.20 -6.97
N ALA A 54 6.49 0.91 -7.46
CA ALA A 54 6.80 1.07 -8.88
C ALA A 54 7.79 0.00 -9.38
N GLU A 55 8.73 -0.43 -8.54
CA GLU A 55 9.70 -1.49 -8.86
C GLU A 55 9.04 -2.88 -9.05
N LEU A 56 7.76 -3.07 -8.66
CA LEU A 56 7.03 -4.32 -8.86
C LEU A 56 6.47 -4.49 -10.27
N GLY A 57 6.30 -3.39 -11.03
CA GLY A 57 5.78 -3.45 -12.41
C GLY A 57 4.31 -3.85 -12.54
N VAL A 58 3.52 -3.74 -11.47
CA VAL A 58 2.09 -4.09 -11.43
C VAL A 58 1.22 -2.85 -11.20
N PRO A 59 -0.07 -2.87 -11.58
CA PRO A 59 -1.01 -1.81 -11.28
C PRO A 59 -1.00 -1.44 -9.79
N ALA A 60 -0.94 -0.13 -9.50
CA ALA A 60 -0.86 0.35 -8.14
C ALA A 60 -1.64 1.63 -7.90
N VAL A 61 -2.28 1.71 -6.73
CA VAL A 61 -3.02 2.89 -6.27
C VAL A 61 -2.52 3.27 -4.89
N SER A 62 -2.41 4.57 -4.60
CA SER A 62 -2.02 5.08 -3.29
C SER A 62 -3.03 6.09 -2.73
N GLY A 63 -3.08 6.21 -1.40
CA GLY A 63 -4.00 7.12 -0.72
C GLY A 63 -5.42 6.56 -0.58
N ALA A 64 -5.57 5.24 -0.63
CA ALA A 64 -6.87 4.61 -0.42
C ALA A 64 -7.41 4.90 0.99
N SER A 65 -8.73 5.00 1.15
CA SER A 65 -9.40 5.40 2.40
C SER A 65 -9.43 4.32 3.50
N PHE A 66 -8.37 3.50 3.57
CA PHE A 66 -8.10 2.56 4.65
C PHE A 66 -6.70 2.83 5.22
N GLY A 67 -6.47 2.44 6.47
CA GLY A 67 -5.27 2.78 7.23
C GLY A 67 -5.63 3.49 8.52
N HIS A 68 -4.85 4.50 8.90
CA HIS A 68 -5.01 5.17 10.20
C HIS A 68 -5.65 6.54 10.09
N LEU A 69 -6.70 6.62 9.28
CA LEU A 69 -7.56 7.79 9.13
C LEU A 69 -8.78 7.69 10.03
N ALA A 70 -9.44 8.83 10.27
CA ALA A 70 -10.71 8.88 11.01
C ALA A 70 -11.80 8.05 10.32
N ARG A 71 -11.83 8.05 8.98
CA ARG A 71 -12.60 7.11 8.17
C ARG A 71 -11.64 6.02 7.68
N ASN A 72 -11.73 4.84 8.27
CA ASN A 72 -10.98 3.65 7.89
C ASN A 72 -11.94 2.62 7.34
N LEU A 73 -11.99 2.48 6.01
CA LEU A 73 -12.88 1.52 5.36
C LEU A 73 -12.49 0.09 5.73
N ALA A 74 -13.47 -0.71 6.10
CA ALA A 74 -13.28 -2.14 6.29
C ALA A 74 -13.05 -2.80 4.92
N LEU A 75 -11.98 -3.59 4.83
CA LEU A 75 -11.67 -4.38 3.65
C LEU A 75 -11.77 -5.87 3.99
N PRO A 76 -12.57 -6.65 3.24
CA PRO A 76 -12.54 -8.10 3.35
C PRO A 76 -11.20 -8.66 2.88
N LEU A 77 -10.76 -9.73 3.52
CA LEU A 77 -9.54 -10.44 3.16
C LEU A 77 -9.89 -11.82 2.61
N GLY A 78 -9.09 -12.30 1.66
CA GLY A 78 -9.29 -13.62 1.05
C GLY A 78 -10.42 -13.69 0.02
N VAL A 79 -10.91 -12.54 -0.46
CA VAL A 79 -11.93 -12.44 -1.50
C VAL A 79 -11.35 -11.97 -2.82
N LEU A 80 -12.03 -12.27 -3.92
CA LEU A 80 -11.72 -11.74 -5.24
C LEU A 80 -12.05 -10.24 -5.33
N ALA A 81 -11.11 -9.49 -5.92
CA ALA A 81 -11.25 -8.07 -6.17
C ALA A 81 -10.65 -7.68 -7.52
N GLU A 82 -11.23 -6.67 -8.16
CA GLU A 82 -10.69 -6.02 -9.36
C GLU A 82 -10.05 -4.68 -8.99
N LEU A 83 -8.84 -4.45 -9.49
CA LEU A 83 -8.13 -3.17 -9.37
C LEU A 83 -8.01 -2.50 -10.74
N ASP A 84 -8.66 -1.37 -10.91
CA ASP A 84 -8.46 -0.44 -12.02
C ASP A 84 -7.62 0.74 -11.50
N ALA A 85 -6.32 0.69 -11.75
CA ALA A 85 -5.37 1.69 -11.26
C ALA A 85 -5.49 3.03 -12.00
N ASP A 86 -5.91 3.02 -13.27
CA ASP A 86 -6.11 4.23 -14.07
C ASP A 86 -7.28 5.06 -13.52
N ARG A 87 -8.33 4.39 -13.05
CA ARG A 87 -9.50 5.02 -12.42
C ARG A 87 -9.41 5.11 -10.90
N GLY A 88 -8.37 4.55 -10.28
CA GLY A 88 -8.22 4.50 -8.83
C GLY A 88 -9.33 3.72 -8.12
N ARG A 89 -9.84 2.65 -8.75
CA ARG A 89 -11.00 1.88 -8.27
C ARG A 89 -10.58 0.47 -7.84
N LEU A 90 -11.00 0.09 -6.63
CA LEU A 90 -10.94 -1.28 -6.12
C LEU A 90 -12.38 -1.78 -5.91
N GLU A 91 -12.75 -2.86 -6.58
CA GLU A 91 -14.08 -3.47 -6.47
C GLU A 91 -13.98 -4.88 -5.90
N ILE A 92 -14.84 -5.21 -4.94
CA ILE A 92 -14.96 -6.58 -4.41
C ILE A 92 -15.97 -7.33 -5.27
N LEU A 93 -15.56 -8.48 -5.80
CA LEU A 93 -16.35 -9.25 -6.78
C LEU A 93 -17.22 -10.34 -6.13
N GLU A 94 -17.09 -10.54 -4.83
CA GLU A 94 -17.73 -11.63 -4.09
C GLU A 94 -18.64 -11.10 -2.96
N ALA A 95 -19.68 -11.87 -2.63
CA ALA A 95 -20.48 -11.60 -1.45
C ALA A 95 -19.65 -11.85 -0.18
N VAL A 96 -19.54 -10.83 0.65
CA VAL A 96 -18.64 -10.82 1.83
C VAL A 96 -19.33 -11.32 3.10
N VAL A 97 -20.66 -11.35 3.10
CA VAL A 97 -21.50 -11.88 4.18
C VAL A 97 -22.70 -12.61 3.59
N SER A 98 -23.06 -13.74 4.19
CA SER A 98 -24.25 -14.54 3.88
C SER A 98 -25.48 -14.03 4.62
#